data_AF-F4Y372-F1
#
_entry.id   AF-F4Y372-F1
#
_cell.length_a   1.000
_cell.length_b   1.000
_cell.length_c   1.000
_cell.angle_alpha   90.00
_cell.angle_beta   90.00
_cell.angle_gamma   90.00
#
_symmetry.space_group_name_H-M   'P 1'
#
loop_
_entity.id
_entity.type
_entity.pdbx_description
1 polymer ?
#
loop_
_entity_poly.entity_id
_entity_poly.type
_entity_poly.pdbx_seq_one_letter_code
_entity_poly.pdbx_strand_id
1 'polypeptide(L)'
;MRVTAIEQLAKAYKDHGDTLALLQQWARSDTDWQVRVTAIEQLAKGYKDHRDTLALLQESARCDTDSDVRSTAIQQLAQGWKDQPWLFEFLWDGTLHEPFEGKEDWDDNPRQVALNAILEYYPNHSETRSLLQDRAKHDPDPELQKFAKEELAKL
;
A
#
# COMPACT_ATOMS: atom_id res chain seq x y z
N MET A 1 -5.80 4.26 22.08
CA MET A 1 -5.06 3.47 23.10
C MET A 1 -4.37 2.24 22.52
N ARG A 2 -5.02 1.44 21.65
CA ARG A 2 -4.41 0.23 21.07
C ARG A 2 -3.26 0.53 20.11
N VAL A 3 -3.41 1.49 19.19
CA VAL A 3 -2.34 1.94 18.27
C VAL A 3 -1.05 2.31 19.01
N THR A 4 -1.13 3.20 19.99
CA THR A 4 0.04 3.63 20.79
C THR A 4 0.72 2.46 21.52
N ALA A 5 -0.05 1.47 21.99
CA ALA A 5 0.50 0.29 22.63
C ALA A 5 1.24 -0.62 21.64
N ILE A 6 0.73 -0.75 20.41
CA ILE A 6 1.36 -1.52 19.33
C ILE A 6 2.70 -0.88 18.95
N GLU A 7 2.72 0.44 18.77
CA GLU A 7 3.95 1.19 18.47
C GLU A 7 5.00 1.03 19.56
N GLN A 8 4.59 1.14 20.82
CA GLN A 8 5.50 0.94 21.96
C GLN A 8 6.02 -0.48 22.05
N LEU A 9 5.16 -1.48 21.82
CA LEU A 9 5.56 -2.89 21.80
C LEU A 9 6.60 -3.15 20.70
N ALA A 10 6.32 -2.70 19.48
CA ALA A 10 7.22 -2.89 18.34
C ALA A 10 8.58 -2.19 18.56
N LYS A 11 8.57 -0.99 19.16
CA LYS A 11 9.80 -0.25 19.47
C LYS A 11 10.63 -0.88 20.59
N ALA A 12 9.98 -1.34 21.66
CA ALA A 12 10.65 -1.86 22.84
C ALA A 12 11.13 -3.32 22.68
N TYR A 13 10.49 -4.10 21.82
CA TYR A 13 10.72 -5.55 21.71
C TYR A 13 10.88 -6.02 20.25
N LYS A 14 11.55 -5.21 19.41
CA LYS A 14 11.77 -5.47 17.99
C LYS A 14 12.45 -6.81 17.65
N ASP A 15 13.22 -7.37 18.59
CA ASP A 15 13.98 -8.61 18.39
C ASP A 15 13.30 -9.82 19.05
N HIS A 16 12.08 -9.64 19.58
CA HIS A 16 11.35 -10.71 20.28
C HIS A 16 10.35 -11.40 19.35
N GLY A 17 10.43 -12.72 19.24
CA GLY A 17 9.56 -13.53 18.37
C GLY A 17 8.06 -13.34 18.65
N ASP A 18 7.68 -13.16 19.92
CA ASP A 18 6.28 -12.91 20.29
C ASP A 18 5.74 -11.58 19.74
N THR A 19 6.59 -10.57 19.56
CA THR A 19 6.19 -9.28 18.98
C THR A 19 5.88 -9.44 17.50
N LEU A 20 6.69 -10.17 16.76
CA LEU A 20 6.42 -10.50 15.35
C LEU A 20 5.09 -11.25 15.20
N ALA A 21 4.87 -12.29 16.02
CA ALA A 21 3.64 -13.09 15.96
C ALA A 21 2.38 -12.25 16.22
N LEU A 22 2.42 -11.35 17.22
CA LEU A 22 1.31 -10.44 17.52
C LEU A 22 1.05 -9.46 16.38
N LEU A 23 2.09 -8.84 15.81
CA LEU A 23 1.95 -7.93 14.69
C LEU A 23 1.35 -8.63 13.46
N GLN A 24 1.80 -9.85 13.15
CA GLN A 24 1.23 -10.65 12.08
C GLN A 24 -0.24 -11.00 12.32
N GLN A 25 -0.62 -11.32 13.56
CA GLN A 25 -2.01 -11.60 13.91
C GLN A 25 -2.89 -10.36 13.74
N TRP A 26 -2.44 -9.21 14.24
CA TRP A 26 -3.17 -7.95 14.13
C TRP A 26 -3.33 -7.52 12.68
N ALA A 27 -2.26 -7.56 11.89
CA ALA A 27 -2.30 -7.18 10.48
C ALA A 27 -3.28 -8.04 9.66
N ARG A 28 -3.47 -9.33 10.00
CA ARG A 28 -4.37 -10.23 9.26
C ARG A 28 -5.83 -10.12 9.65
N SER A 29 -6.13 -9.82 10.91
CA SER A 29 -7.46 -10.17 11.46
C SER A 29 -7.99 -9.25 12.53
N ASP A 30 -7.27 -8.18 12.91
CA ASP A 30 -7.86 -7.22 13.85
C ASP A 30 -9.08 -6.55 13.23
N THR A 31 -10.14 -6.40 14.02
CA THR A 31 -11.38 -5.77 13.57
C THR A 31 -11.21 -4.28 13.30
N ASP A 32 -10.24 -3.64 13.96
CA ASP A 32 -9.94 -2.23 13.82
C ASP A 32 -8.91 -2.02 12.70
N TRP A 33 -9.32 -1.30 11.64
CA TRP A 33 -8.45 -1.02 10.49
C TRP A 33 -7.19 -0.23 10.90
N GLN A 34 -7.29 0.65 11.91
CA GLN A 34 -6.15 1.43 12.39
C GLN A 34 -5.10 0.53 13.04
N VAL A 35 -5.55 -0.53 13.72
CA VAL A 35 -4.66 -1.56 14.28
C VAL A 35 -3.97 -2.33 13.15
N ARG A 36 -4.70 -2.69 12.08
CA ARG A 36 -4.11 -3.39 10.92
C ARG A 36 -3.07 -2.52 10.20
N VAL A 37 -3.39 -1.25 9.93
CA VAL A 37 -2.45 -0.24 9.37
C VAL A 37 -1.18 -0.18 10.23
N THR A 38 -1.34 0.04 11.53
CA THR A 38 -0.20 0.16 12.45
C THR A 38 0.66 -1.11 12.44
N ALA A 39 0.03 -2.29 12.45
CA ALA A 39 0.76 -3.55 12.43
C ALA A 39 1.54 -3.75 11.13
N ILE A 40 0.94 -3.43 9.97
CA ILE A 40 1.60 -3.47 8.65
C ILE A 40 2.82 -2.55 8.62
N GLU A 41 2.71 -1.32 9.12
CA GLU A 41 3.85 -0.40 9.19
C GLU A 41 4.98 -0.96 10.06
N GLN A 42 4.66 -1.50 11.24
CA GLN A 42 5.68 -2.05 12.14
C GLN A 42 6.34 -3.29 11.55
N LEU A 43 5.59 -4.14 10.82
CA LEU A 43 6.14 -5.28 10.08
C LEU A 43 7.12 -4.80 9.00
N ALA A 44 6.73 -3.80 8.21
CA ALA A 44 7.57 -3.23 7.16
C ALA A 44 8.86 -2.60 7.72
N LYS A 45 8.76 -1.89 8.85
CA LYS A 45 9.88 -1.18 9.49
C LYS A 45 10.84 -2.13 10.22
N GLY A 46 10.31 -3.07 11.00
CA GLY A 46 11.09 -3.89 11.94
C GLY A 46 11.41 -5.30 11.47
N TYR A 47 10.63 -5.84 10.52
CA TYR A 47 10.66 -7.27 10.16
C TYR A 47 10.70 -7.49 8.65
N LYS A 48 11.22 -6.52 7.89
CA LYS A 48 11.29 -6.55 6.42
C LYS A 48 11.95 -7.82 5.87
N ASP A 49 13.04 -8.26 6.50
CA ASP A 49 13.82 -9.42 6.06
C ASP A 49 13.22 -10.77 6.51
N HIS A 50 12.14 -10.74 7.29
CA HIS A 50 11.44 -11.96 7.68
C HIS A 50 10.64 -12.50 6.49
N ARG A 51 10.81 -13.80 6.20
CA ARG A 51 10.22 -14.51 5.05
C ARG A 51 8.73 -14.27 4.84
N ASP A 52 7.96 -14.12 5.92
CA ASP A 52 6.51 -14.04 5.84
C ASP A 52 5.99 -12.58 5.79
N THR A 53 6.84 -11.57 6.02
CA THR A 53 6.43 -10.16 6.02
C THR A 53 5.99 -9.71 4.64
N LEU A 54 6.79 -10.01 3.61
CA LEU A 54 6.46 -9.63 2.24
C LEU A 54 5.12 -10.23 1.80
N ALA A 55 4.91 -11.53 2.07
CA ALA A 55 3.68 -12.23 1.71
C ALA A 55 2.46 -11.62 2.39
N LEU A 56 2.58 -11.28 3.68
CA LEU A 56 1.51 -10.62 4.43
C LEU A 56 1.15 -9.26 3.84
N LEU A 57 2.15 -8.41 3.56
CA LEU A 57 1.90 -7.10 2.96
C LEU A 57 1.24 -7.21 1.57
N GLN A 58 1.68 -8.17 0.74
CA GLN A 58 1.06 -8.42 -0.56
C GLN A 58 -0.38 -8.93 -0.43
N GLU A 59 -0.68 -9.75 0.57
CA GLU A 59 -2.04 -10.20 0.89
C GLU A 59 -2.90 -9.02 1.35
N SER A 60 -2.43 -8.21 2.29
CA SER A 60 -3.14 -7.01 2.77
C SER A 60 -3.43 -6.04 1.63
N ALA A 61 -2.45 -5.75 0.77
CA ALA A 61 -2.62 -4.85 -0.37
C ALA A 61 -3.68 -5.32 -1.38
N ARG A 62 -3.89 -6.64 -1.53
CA ARG A 62 -4.84 -7.21 -2.51
C ARG A 62 -6.22 -7.48 -1.93
N CYS A 63 -6.29 -7.87 -0.66
CA CYS A 63 -7.47 -8.56 -0.12
C CYS A 63 -8.04 -7.94 1.15
N ASP A 64 -7.38 -6.95 1.78
CA ASP A 64 -7.97 -6.31 2.95
C ASP A 64 -9.27 -5.60 2.57
N THR A 65 -10.28 -5.69 3.44
CA THR A 65 -11.60 -5.08 3.22
C THR A 65 -11.58 -3.55 3.29
N ASP A 66 -10.55 -2.98 3.89
CA ASP A 66 -10.42 -1.56 4.15
C ASP A 66 -9.39 -0.91 3.21
N SER A 67 -9.78 0.16 2.51
CA SER A 67 -8.94 0.83 1.52
C SER A 67 -7.70 1.45 2.15
N ASP A 68 -7.79 1.99 3.38
CA ASP A 68 -6.63 2.59 4.03
C ASP A 68 -5.58 1.54 4.38
N VAL A 69 -6.02 0.33 4.73
CA VAL A 69 -5.13 -0.82 4.94
C VAL A 69 -4.46 -1.24 3.63
N ARG A 70 -5.22 -1.32 2.53
CA ARG A 70 -4.66 -1.64 1.20
C ARG A 70 -3.66 -0.58 0.74
N SER A 71 -4.02 0.70 0.84
CA SER A 71 -3.18 1.86 0.54
C SER A 71 -1.89 1.85 1.35
N THR A 72 -1.98 1.64 2.67
CA THR A 72 -0.80 1.51 3.54
C THR A 72 0.10 0.36 3.08
N ALA A 73 -0.47 -0.81 2.81
CA ALA A 73 0.30 -1.97 2.38
C ALA A 73 1.03 -1.72 1.04
N ILE A 74 0.36 -1.11 0.06
CA ILE A 74 0.96 -0.70 -1.22
C ILE A 74 2.12 0.28 -0.98
N GLN A 75 1.92 1.29 -0.13
CA GLN A 75 2.95 2.27 0.19
C GLN A 75 4.17 1.63 0.86
N GLN A 76 3.95 0.75 1.84
CA GLN A 76 5.03 0.02 2.51
C GLN A 76 5.77 -0.93 1.56
N LEU A 77 5.05 -1.59 0.63
CA LEU A 77 5.65 -2.41 -0.43
C LEU A 77 6.51 -1.57 -1.35
N ALA A 78 6.02 -0.40 -1.80
CA ALA A 78 6.76 0.50 -2.66
C ALA A 78 8.05 1.00 -1.99
N GLN A 79 7.97 1.46 -0.73
CA GLN A 79 9.13 1.96 0.00
C GLN A 79 10.15 0.86 0.33
N GLY A 80 9.66 -0.31 0.75
CA GLY A 80 10.50 -1.42 1.17
C GLY A 80 11.10 -2.20 0.00
N TRP A 81 10.40 -2.33 -1.12
CA TRP A 81 10.76 -3.26 -2.19
C TRP A 81 10.88 -2.57 -3.57
N LYS A 82 11.11 -1.25 -3.62
CA LYS A 82 11.32 -0.47 -4.87
C LYS A 82 12.33 -1.05 -5.86
N ASP A 83 13.35 -1.76 -5.38
CA ASP A 83 14.38 -2.33 -6.25
C ASP A 83 14.05 -3.76 -6.72
N GLN A 84 12.88 -4.29 -6.34
CA GLN A 84 12.47 -5.63 -6.74
C GLN A 84 11.83 -5.62 -8.13
N PRO A 85 12.22 -6.56 -9.01
CA PRO A 85 11.73 -6.57 -10.40
C PRO A 85 10.23 -6.85 -10.52
N TRP A 86 9.61 -7.48 -9.51
CA TRP A 86 8.18 -7.79 -9.52
C TRP A 86 7.30 -6.59 -9.13
N LEU A 87 7.87 -5.54 -8.52
CA LEU A 87 7.07 -4.50 -7.90
C LEU A 87 6.36 -3.61 -8.92
N PHE A 88 6.99 -3.31 -10.07
CA PHE A 88 6.34 -2.52 -11.11
C PHE A 88 5.01 -3.18 -11.54
N GLU A 89 5.04 -4.47 -11.90
CA GLU A 89 3.84 -5.23 -12.29
C GLU A 89 2.80 -5.29 -11.17
N PHE A 90 3.24 -5.40 -9.92
CA PHE A 90 2.35 -5.38 -8.76
C PHE A 90 1.60 -4.04 -8.63
N LEU A 91 2.33 -2.92 -8.75
CA LEU A 91 1.73 -1.59 -8.69
C LEU A 91 0.85 -1.32 -9.92
N TRP A 92 1.28 -1.76 -11.09
CA TRP A 92 0.53 -1.65 -12.34
C TRP A 92 -0.84 -2.31 -12.23
N ASP A 93 -0.86 -3.57 -11.78
CA ASP A 93 -2.09 -4.32 -11.53
C ASP A 93 -2.98 -3.62 -10.50
N GLY A 94 -2.38 -3.13 -9.41
CA GLY A 94 -3.08 -2.33 -8.40
C GLY A 94 -3.71 -1.05 -8.97
N THR A 95 -3.01 -0.31 -9.83
CA THR A 95 -3.56 0.88 -10.48
C THR A 95 -4.73 0.54 -11.41
N LEU A 96 -4.74 -0.62 -12.06
CA LEU A 96 -5.77 -0.99 -13.03
C LEU A 96 -7.03 -1.60 -12.39
N HIS A 97 -6.84 -2.54 -11.47
CA HIS A 97 -7.87 -3.50 -11.05
C HIS A 97 -8.30 -3.36 -9.60
N GLU A 98 -7.68 -2.48 -8.82
CA GLU A 98 -8.02 -2.36 -7.40
C GLU A 98 -9.45 -1.80 -7.21
N PRO A 99 -10.28 -2.48 -6.41
CA PRO A 99 -11.65 -2.06 -6.15
C PRO A 99 -11.69 -0.95 -5.09
N PHE A 100 -11.97 0.27 -5.52
CA PHE A 100 -12.17 1.41 -4.62
C PHE A 100 -13.63 1.87 -4.64
N GLU A 101 -14.26 1.75 -3.47
CA GLU A 101 -15.52 2.43 -3.13
C GLU A 101 -15.20 3.35 -1.96
N GLY A 102 -14.83 4.61 -2.25
CA GLY A 102 -14.61 5.62 -1.21
C GLY A 102 -15.85 5.73 -0.32
N LYS A 103 -15.69 5.50 0.97
CA LYS A 103 -16.75 5.64 1.97
C LYS A 103 -16.80 7.06 2.50
N GLU A 104 -15.65 7.70 2.59
CA GLU A 104 -15.46 9.05 3.10
C GLU A 104 -14.56 9.86 2.14
N ASP A 105 -14.67 11.19 2.19
CA ASP A 105 -13.91 12.11 1.32
C ASP A 105 -12.39 12.10 1.59
N TRP A 106 -11.94 11.47 2.69
CA TRP A 106 -10.53 11.38 3.08
C TRP A 106 -9.93 9.98 2.88
N ASP A 107 -10.69 9.02 2.34
CA ASP A 107 -10.19 7.68 2.11
C ASP A 107 -9.10 7.70 1.02
N ASP A 108 -7.95 7.08 1.31
CA ASP A 108 -6.87 7.00 0.33
C ASP A 108 -7.26 6.00 -0.78
N ASN A 109 -7.40 6.49 -2.02
CA ASN A 109 -7.64 5.63 -3.18
C ASN A 109 -6.40 4.75 -3.47
N PRO A 110 -6.47 3.42 -3.28
CA PRO A 110 -5.30 2.56 -3.44
C PRO A 110 -4.77 2.52 -4.89
N ARG A 111 -5.64 2.72 -5.89
CA ARG A 111 -5.22 2.88 -7.30
C ARG A 111 -4.32 4.10 -7.48
N GLN A 112 -4.65 5.21 -6.81
CA GLN A 112 -3.86 6.44 -6.84
C GLN A 112 -2.54 6.27 -6.08
N VAL A 113 -2.54 5.59 -4.93
CA VAL A 113 -1.31 5.28 -4.18
C VAL A 113 -0.35 4.44 -5.03
N ALA A 114 -0.85 3.43 -5.72
CA ALA A 114 -0.05 2.62 -6.64
C ALA A 114 0.50 3.44 -7.82
N LEU A 115 -0.33 4.31 -8.40
CA LEU A 115 0.08 5.17 -9.51
C LEU A 115 1.15 6.18 -9.06
N ASN A 116 1.00 6.78 -7.88
CA ASN A 116 2.01 7.65 -7.27
C ASN A 116 3.34 6.93 -7.10
N ALA A 117 3.33 5.70 -6.58
CA ALA A 117 4.54 4.91 -6.43
C ALA A 117 5.21 4.59 -7.78
N ILE A 118 4.42 4.36 -8.85
CA ILE A 118 4.96 4.19 -10.20
C ILE A 118 5.64 5.48 -10.69
N LEU A 119 5.01 6.63 -10.49
CA LEU A 119 5.58 7.92 -10.90
C LEU A 119 6.85 8.27 -10.12
N GLU A 120 6.91 7.92 -8.84
CA GLU A 120 8.08 8.17 -7.99
C GLU A 120 9.26 7.26 -8.33
N TYR A 121 9.02 5.95 -8.43
CA TYR A 121 10.10 4.96 -8.54
C TYR A 121 10.38 4.50 -9.98
N TYR A 122 9.41 4.64 -10.89
CA TYR A 122 9.49 4.18 -12.27
C TYR A 122 9.06 5.26 -13.29
N PRO A 123 9.50 6.53 -13.17
CA PRO A 123 9.03 7.62 -14.04
C PRO A 123 9.37 7.40 -15.53
N ASN A 124 10.45 6.66 -15.81
CA ASN A 124 10.94 6.41 -17.17
C ASN A 124 10.55 5.01 -17.71
N HIS A 125 9.68 4.26 -17.03
CA HIS A 125 9.19 2.99 -17.55
C HIS A 125 8.33 3.24 -18.80
N SER A 126 8.47 2.39 -19.82
CA SER A 126 7.84 2.61 -21.15
C SER A 126 6.31 2.74 -21.09
N GLU A 127 5.71 2.09 -20.10
CA GLU A 127 4.27 1.97 -19.90
C GLU A 127 3.71 3.04 -18.94
N THR A 128 4.54 3.80 -18.22
CA THR A 128 4.07 4.82 -17.26
C THR A 128 3.15 5.85 -17.95
N ARG A 129 3.50 6.28 -19.16
CA ARG A 129 2.69 7.23 -19.94
C ARG A 129 1.35 6.62 -20.39
N SER A 130 1.32 5.36 -20.82
CA SER A 130 0.08 4.71 -21.26
C SER A 130 -0.85 4.46 -20.08
N LEU A 131 -0.32 4.14 -18.90
CA LEU A 131 -1.10 4.01 -17.67
C LEU A 131 -1.80 5.31 -17.30
N LEU A 132 -1.07 6.43 -17.30
CA LEU A 132 -1.64 7.76 -17.05
C LEU A 132 -2.75 8.11 -18.04
N GLN A 133 -2.53 7.84 -19.33
CA GLN A 133 -3.53 8.08 -20.37
C GLN A 133 -4.79 7.24 -20.18
N ASP A 134 -4.64 5.99 -19.78
CA ASP A 134 -5.77 5.11 -19.50
C ASP A 134 -6.54 5.58 -18.26
N ARG A 135 -5.85 5.80 -17.13
CA ARG A 135 -6.49 6.27 -15.88
C ARG A 135 -7.17 7.63 -16.05
N ALA A 136 -6.56 8.56 -16.78
CA ALA A 136 -7.16 9.85 -17.11
C ALA A 136 -8.50 9.76 -17.86
N LYS A 137 -8.72 8.69 -18.64
CA LYS A 137 -9.90 8.53 -19.50
C LYS A 137 -10.93 7.56 -18.94
N HIS A 138 -10.48 6.52 -18.27
CA HIS A 138 -11.29 5.34 -17.99
C HIS A 138 -11.36 4.98 -16.50
N ASP A 139 -10.60 5.63 -15.61
CA ASP A 139 -10.70 5.32 -14.19
C ASP A 139 -12.10 5.67 -13.67
N PRO A 140 -12.78 4.79 -12.90
CA PRO A 140 -14.12 5.10 -12.41
C PRO A 140 -14.13 6.19 -11.34
N ASP A 141 -12.99 6.50 -10.71
CA ASP A 141 -12.86 7.57 -9.74
C ASP A 141 -12.51 8.91 -10.42
N PRO A 142 -13.38 9.93 -10.36
CA PRO A 142 -13.14 11.24 -11.00
C PRO A 142 -11.91 11.97 -10.45
N GLU A 143 -11.56 11.75 -9.18
CA GLU A 143 -10.38 12.36 -8.57
C GLU A 143 -9.10 11.77 -9.16
N LEU A 144 -9.03 10.44 -9.27
CA LEU A 144 -7.92 9.77 -9.95
C LEU A 144 -7.85 10.12 -11.45
N GLN A 145 -8.98 10.29 -12.14
CA GLN A 145 -8.96 10.80 -13.52
C GLN A 145 -8.31 12.20 -13.60
N LYS A 146 -8.67 13.10 -12.68
CA LYS A 146 -8.15 14.47 -12.64
C LYS A 146 -6.65 14.45 -12.32
N PHE A 147 -6.26 13.71 -11.28
CA PHE A 147 -4.86 13.50 -10.91
C PHE A 147 -4.03 13.00 -12.11
N ALA A 148 -4.50 11.97 -12.81
CA ALA A 148 -3.79 11.42 -13.96
C ALA A 148 -3.67 12.42 -15.13
N LYS A 149 -4.67 13.29 -15.36
CA LYS A 149 -4.59 14.37 -16.36
C LYS A 149 -3.53 15.40 -15.99
N GLU A 150 -3.46 15.78 -14.72
CA GLU A 150 -2.48 16.74 -14.22
C GLU A 150 -1.05 16.20 -14.32
N GLU A 151 -0.82 14.94 -13.96
CA GLU A 151 0.49 14.29 -14.11
C GLU A 151 0.88 14.09 -15.57
N LEU A 152 -0.06 13.70 -16.43
CA LEU A 152 0.20 13.56 -17.86
C LEU A 152 0.60 14.89 -18.52
N ALA A 153 0.12 16.03 -18.02
CA ALA A 153 0.50 17.35 -18.52
C ALA A 153 1.92 17.78 -18.10
N LYS A 154 2.54 17.09 -17.14
CA LYS A 154 3.92 17.35 -16.68
C LYS A 154 4.98 16.55 -17.46
N LEU A 155 4.56 15.54 -18.23
CA LEU A 155 5.41 14.67 -19.07
C LEU A 155 5.63 15.24 -20.48
#